data_AF-A0A7S2J9H7-F1
#
_entry.id   AF-A0A7S2J9H7-F1
#
_cell.length_a   1.000
_cell.length_b   1.000
_cell.length_c   1.000
_cell.angle_alpha   90.00
_cell.angle_beta   90.00
_cell.angle_gamma   90.00
#
_symmetry.space_group_name_H-M   'P 1'
#
loop_
_entity.id
_entity.type
_entity.pdbx_description
1 polymer ?
#
loop_
_entity_poly.entity_id
_entity_poly.type
_entity_poly.pdbx_seq_one_letter_code
_entity_poly.pdbx_strand_id
1 'polypeptide(L)'
;MVPAWALLLLAQVAASVPFRPHAVRFEDLVDSSKFAAPGMRGALEQALSEVGVVTVSGIPKFGELRQQVLRGAHRCLQVLPEDLARGHRFDDGTLRKTMALLSNASYSHELQHTGAAACADLEAPLGEFRRAVGDAAAAFAARVAALLDLSAAHLRQDSWEDK
;
A
#
# COMPACT_ATOMS: atom_id res chain seq x y z
N MET A 1 34.47 36.00 36.56
CA MET A 1 34.04 34.65 36.99
C MET A 1 32.63 34.44 36.45
N VAL A 2 32.46 33.57 35.45
CA VAL A 2 31.20 33.39 34.70
C VAL A 2 30.81 31.91 34.76
N PRO A 3 29.59 31.51 35.21
CA PRO A 3 29.13 30.16 35.00
C PRO A 3 28.35 30.07 33.67
N ALA A 4 29.12 29.67 32.66
CA ALA A 4 28.87 28.87 31.45
C ALA A 4 27.51 28.16 31.16
N TRP A 5 26.34 28.60 31.63
CA TRP A 5 25.09 27.82 31.47
C TRP A 5 24.03 28.49 30.58
N ALA A 6 24.37 29.59 29.92
CA ALA A 6 23.60 30.12 28.78
C ALA A 6 24.02 29.40 27.48
N LEU A 7 23.97 28.06 27.47
CA LEU A 7 23.98 27.31 26.22
C LEU A 7 22.54 27.32 25.70
N LEU A 8 22.26 28.34 24.88
CA LEU A 8 21.16 28.31 23.93
C LEU A 8 21.16 26.94 23.25
N LEU A 9 20.19 26.11 23.62
CA LEU A 9 19.79 24.93 22.87
C LEU A 9 19.36 25.44 21.49
N LEU A 10 20.31 25.44 20.56
CA LEU A 10 20.02 25.38 19.14
C LEU A 10 19.23 24.09 18.95
N ALA A 11 17.91 24.21 18.98
CA ALA A 11 17.02 23.19 18.47
C ALA A 11 17.41 22.99 17.00
N GLN A 12 18.30 22.03 16.75
CA GLN A 12 18.45 21.48 15.41
C GLN A 12 17.13 20.80 15.12
N VAL A 13 16.21 21.57 14.54
CA VAL A 13 15.15 21.02 13.70
C VAL A 13 15.92 20.36 12.58
N ALA A 14 16.23 19.06 12.75
CA ALA A 14 16.66 18.23 11.66
C ALA A 14 15.50 18.32 10.66
N ALA A 15 15.66 19.17 9.64
CA ALA A 15 14.76 19.20 8.51
C ALA A 15 14.91 17.82 7.88
N SER A 16 14.00 16.90 8.23
CA SER A 16 13.91 15.62 7.57
C SER A 16 13.73 15.95 6.10
N VAL A 17 14.69 15.53 5.27
CA VAL A 17 14.55 15.65 3.82
C VAL A 17 13.24 14.98 3.47
N PRO A 18 12.30 15.69 2.81
CA PRO A 18 10.99 15.13 2.55
C PRO A 18 11.15 13.88 1.71
N PHE A 19 10.59 12.77 2.19
CA PHE A 19 10.57 11.51 1.46
C PHE A 19 9.81 11.72 0.13
N ARG A 20 10.53 11.59 -0.99
CA ARG A 20 10.01 11.79 -2.34
C ARG A 20 10.29 10.55 -3.18
N PRO A 21 9.46 9.51 -3.05
CA PRO A 21 9.60 8.31 -3.87
C PRO A 21 9.39 8.67 -5.34
N HIS A 22 10.13 8.00 -6.22
CA HIS A 22 9.96 8.17 -7.65
C HIS A 22 8.54 7.76 -8.07
N ALA A 23 7.94 8.49 -9.00
CA ALA A 23 6.59 8.24 -9.49
C ALA A 23 6.65 7.60 -10.88
N VAL A 24 6.03 6.43 -11.00
CA VAL A 24 5.89 5.66 -12.24
C VAL A 24 4.42 5.65 -12.64
N ARG A 25 4.12 5.78 -13.93
CA ARG A 25 2.73 5.63 -14.40
C ARG A 25 2.42 4.16 -14.63
N PHE A 26 1.21 3.75 -14.27
CA PHE A 26 0.74 2.37 -14.45
C PHE A 26 0.86 1.91 -15.92
N GLU A 27 0.56 2.78 -16.89
CA GLU A 27 0.69 2.45 -18.31
C GLU A 27 2.13 2.11 -18.72
N ASP A 28 3.14 2.69 -18.07
CA ASP A 28 4.56 2.43 -18.36
C ASP A 28 5.01 1.09 -17.75
N LEU A 29 4.29 0.59 -16.75
CA LEU A 29 4.50 -0.73 -16.17
C LEU A 29 3.79 -1.83 -16.98
N VAL A 30 2.65 -1.53 -17.58
CA VAL A 30 1.89 -2.51 -18.37
C VAL A 30 2.50 -2.67 -19.76
N ASP A 31 2.90 -1.57 -20.41
CA ASP A 31 3.48 -1.58 -21.75
C ASP A 31 4.98 -1.92 -21.72
N SER A 32 5.33 -3.13 -22.13
CA SER A 32 6.72 -3.58 -22.17
C SER A 32 7.59 -2.77 -23.13
N SER A 33 7.01 -2.19 -24.18
CA SER A 33 7.76 -1.37 -25.14
C SER A 33 8.18 -0.03 -24.53
N LYS A 34 7.32 0.57 -23.70
CA LYS A 34 7.65 1.78 -22.93
C LYS A 34 8.72 1.52 -21.87
N PHE A 35 8.68 0.35 -21.24
CA PHE A 35 9.72 -0.03 -20.29
C PHE A 35 11.09 -0.24 -20.95
N ALA A 36 11.12 -0.77 -22.19
CA ALA A 36 12.34 -0.94 -22.97
C ALA A 36 12.87 0.38 -23.54
N ALA A 37 12.10 1.47 -23.47
CA ALA A 37 12.55 2.78 -23.93
C ALA A 37 13.75 3.27 -23.09
N PRO A 38 14.71 3.97 -23.70
CA PRO A 38 15.86 4.53 -22.98
C PRO A 38 15.39 5.41 -21.82
N GLY A 39 15.88 5.13 -20.62
CA GLY A 39 15.62 5.93 -19.41
C GLY A 39 14.65 5.32 -18.41
N MET A 40 13.61 4.59 -18.83
CA MET A 40 12.63 4.05 -17.89
C MET A 40 13.20 2.92 -17.01
N ARG A 41 13.93 1.98 -17.63
CA ARG A 41 14.64 0.90 -16.92
C ARG A 41 15.62 1.48 -15.89
N GLY A 42 16.47 2.41 -16.31
CA GLY A 42 17.47 3.04 -15.44
C GLY A 42 16.85 3.90 -14.34
N ALA A 43 15.77 4.64 -14.62
CA ALA A 43 15.06 5.42 -13.62
C ALA A 43 14.41 4.53 -12.55
N LEU A 44 13.82 3.40 -12.95
CA LEU A 44 13.24 2.44 -12.02
C LEU A 44 14.33 1.77 -11.14
N GLU A 45 15.44 1.35 -11.76
CA GLU A 45 16.59 0.78 -11.05
C GLU A 45 17.14 1.77 -10.02
N GLN A 46 17.41 3.01 -10.44
CA GLN A 46 17.91 4.06 -9.56
C GLN A 46 16.94 4.33 -8.39
N ALA A 47 15.64 4.45 -8.68
CA ALA A 47 14.64 4.70 -7.64
C ALA A 47 14.59 3.59 -6.58
N LEU A 48 14.72 2.33 -7.00
CA LEU A 48 14.74 1.19 -6.10
C LEU A 48 16.06 1.09 -5.32
N SER A 49 17.19 1.43 -5.93
CA SER A 49 18.49 1.43 -5.25
C SER A 49 18.66 2.57 -4.24
N GLU A 50 18.14 3.76 -4.54
CA GLU A 50 18.31 4.95 -3.67
C GLU A 50 17.23 5.07 -2.59
N VAL A 51 15.97 4.80 -2.94
CA VAL A 51 14.81 5.05 -2.07
C VAL A 51 14.14 3.77 -1.60
N GLY A 52 14.25 2.68 -2.37
CA GLY A 52 13.63 1.38 -2.05
C GLY A 52 12.12 1.31 -2.26
N VAL A 53 11.46 2.42 -2.63
CA VAL A 53 10.02 2.52 -2.85
C VAL A 53 9.73 3.40 -4.06
N VAL A 54 8.72 3.00 -4.82
CA VAL A 54 8.13 3.80 -5.90
C VAL A 54 6.65 4.05 -5.64
N THR A 55 6.12 5.11 -6.24
CA THR A 55 4.69 5.36 -6.29
C THR A 55 4.16 5.02 -7.68
N VAL A 56 3.08 4.25 -7.76
CA VAL A 56 2.40 3.95 -9.01
C VAL A 56 1.20 4.86 -9.17
N SER A 57 1.18 5.65 -10.23
CA SER A 57 0.15 6.64 -10.54
C SER A 57 -0.65 6.26 -11.79
N GLY A 58 -1.82 6.88 -11.97
CA GLY A 58 -2.64 6.64 -13.16
C GLY A 58 -3.24 5.24 -13.25
N ILE A 59 -3.40 4.54 -12.12
CA ILE A 59 -4.11 3.25 -12.07
C ILE A 59 -5.60 3.51 -12.39
N PRO A 60 -6.18 2.85 -13.40
CA PRO A 60 -7.57 3.07 -13.81
C PRO A 60 -8.54 2.90 -12.63
N LYS A 61 -9.48 3.84 -12.49
CA LYS A 61 -10.55 3.87 -11.45
C LYS A 61 -10.07 3.85 -9.99
N PHE A 62 -8.76 3.79 -9.71
CA PHE A 62 -8.23 3.62 -8.35
C PHE A 62 -8.68 4.72 -7.39
N GLY A 63 -8.68 5.98 -7.82
CA GLY A 63 -9.08 7.11 -6.97
C GLY A 63 -10.54 7.02 -6.51
N GLU A 64 -11.45 6.69 -7.44
CA GLU A 64 -12.87 6.50 -7.16
C GLU A 64 -13.11 5.29 -6.26
N LEU A 65 -12.51 4.15 -6.61
CA LEU A 65 -12.59 2.91 -5.82
C LEU A 65 -12.05 3.12 -4.40
N ARG A 66 -10.92 3.81 -4.24
CA ARG A 66 -10.35 4.15 -2.93
C ARG A 66 -11.34 4.94 -2.08
N GLN A 67 -12.00 5.95 -2.64
CA GLN A 67 -12.99 6.74 -1.91
C GLN A 67 -14.24 5.91 -1.56
N GLN A 68 -14.69 5.04 -2.45
CA GLN A 68 -15.83 4.15 -2.19
C GLN A 68 -15.50 3.16 -1.07
N VAL A 69 -14.35 2.50 -1.15
CA VAL A 69 -13.88 1.54 -0.12
C VAL A 69 -13.69 2.22 1.22
N LEU A 70 -13.01 3.37 1.29
CA LEU A 70 -12.80 4.07 2.57
C LEU A 70 -14.12 4.49 3.23
N ARG A 71 -15.08 4.99 2.44
CA ARG A 71 -16.41 5.35 2.95
C ARG A 71 -17.22 4.12 3.36
N GLY A 72 -17.21 3.06 2.55
CA GLY A 72 -17.88 1.79 2.86
C GLY A 72 -17.30 1.13 4.11
N ALA A 73 -15.98 1.03 4.20
CA ALA A 73 -15.27 0.51 5.37
C ALA A 73 -15.59 1.30 6.63
N HIS A 74 -15.60 2.63 6.55
CA HIS A 74 -16.00 3.47 7.68
C HIS A 74 -17.43 3.17 8.14
N ARG A 75 -18.40 3.07 7.21
CA ARG A 75 -19.79 2.75 7.55
C ARG A 75 -19.94 1.35 8.14
N CYS A 76 -19.29 0.35 7.55
CA CYS A 76 -19.30 -1.03 8.05
C CYS A 76 -18.71 -1.11 9.47
N LEU A 77 -17.58 -0.44 9.73
CA LEU A 77 -16.95 -0.35 11.06
C LEU A 77 -17.84 0.24 12.16
N GLN A 78 -18.84 1.07 11.80
CA GLN A 78 -19.75 1.64 12.80
C GLN A 78 -20.82 0.65 13.28
N VAL A 79 -21.17 -0.33 12.45
CA VAL A 79 -22.28 -1.27 12.73
C VAL A 79 -21.79 -2.66 13.14
N LEU A 80 -20.51 -2.97 12.91
CA LEU A 80 -19.92 -4.22 13.33
C LEU A 80 -19.82 -4.32 14.86
N PRO A 81 -20.05 -5.51 15.44
CA PRO A 81 -19.82 -5.77 16.85
C PRO A 81 -18.32 -5.72 17.18
N GLU A 82 -17.97 -5.52 18.46
CA GLU A 82 -16.57 -5.28 18.88
C GLU A 82 -15.61 -6.44 18.59
N ASP A 83 -16.11 -7.66 18.52
CA ASP A 83 -15.33 -8.85 18.15
C ASP A 83 -14.87 -8.83 16.69
N LEU A 84 -15.64 -8.20 15.80
CA LEU A 84 -15.31 -8.01 14.39
C LEU A 84 -14.70 -6.64 14.07
N ALA A 85 -14.93 -5.64 14.93
CA ALA A 85 -14.42 -4.27 14.78
C ALA A 85 -13.80 -3.76 16.09
N ARG A 86 -12.62 -4.30 16.45
CA ARG A 86 -11.94 -3.97 17.70
C ARG A 86 -11.56 -2.50 17.75
N GLY A 87 -12.00 -1.83 18.81
CA GLY A 87 -11.65 -0.44 19.11
C GLY A 87 -10.47 -0.32 20.06
N HIS A 88 -9.64 0.71 19.87
CA HIS A 88 -8.69 1.19 20.87
C HIS A 88 -8.89 2.69 21.06
N ARG A 89 -9.10 3.11 22.30
CA ARG A 89 -9.18 4.51 22.69
C ARG A 89 -7.80 4.95 23.21
N PHE A 90 -7.24 5.96 22.57
CA PHE A 90 -5.98 6.58 22.95
C PHE A 90 -6.18 7.60 24.07
N ASP A 91 -5.10 8.01 24.73
CA ASP A 91 -5.10 8.96 25.84
C ASP A 91 -5.64 10.35 25.44
N ASP A 92 -5.54 10.70 24.16
CA ASP A 92 -6.09 11.94 23.58
C ASP A 92 -7.62 11.87 23.32
N GLY A 93 -8.26 10.74 23.66
CA GLY A 93 -9.68 10.48 23.44
C GLY A 93 -10.01 9.92 22.05
N THR A 94 -9.04 9.85 21.13
CA THR A 94 -9.22 9.30 19.78
C THR A 94 -9.62 7.84 19.86
N LEU A 95 -10.70 7.46 19.16
CA LEU A 95 -11.09 6.05 18.98
C LEU A 95 -10.64 5.58 17.60
N ARG A 96 -9.75 4.58 17.55
CA ARG A 96 -9.46 3.84 16.31
C ARG A 96 -10.17 2.51 16.36
N LYS A 97 -10.97 2.22 15.33
CA LYS A 97 -11.53 0.90 15.11
C LYS A 97 -10.79 0.23 13.96
N THR A 98 -10.46 -1.05 14.15
CA THR A 98 -9.82 -1.88 13.13
C THR A 98 -10.74 -3.04 12.82
N MET A 99 -10.94 -3.28 11.53
CA MET A 99 -11.66 -4.43 11.01
C MET A 99 -10.65 -5.43 10.49
N ALA A 100 -10.72 -6.66 10.98
CA ALA A 100 -9.93 -7.75 10.42
C ALA A 100 -10.64 -8.31 9.17
N LEU A 101 -9.85 -8.65 8.17
CA LEU A 101 -10.31 -9.41 7.02
C LEU A 101 -9.79 -10.84 7.20
N LEU A 102 -10.62 -11.84 6.98
CA LEU A 102 -10.14 -13.22 7.03
C LEU A 102 -9.52 -13.59 5.70
N SER A 103 -8.32 -14.17 5.74
CA SER A 103 -7.70 -14.83 4.60
C SER A 103 -8.10 -16.29 4.61
N ASN A 104 -8.59 -16.82 3.50
CA ASN A 104 -8.74 -18.27 3.33
C ASN A 104 -7.50 -18.90 2.66
N ALA A 105 -7.51 -20.23 2.48
CA ALA A 105 -6.42 -20.97 1.84
C ALA A 105 -6.16 -20.58 0.37
N SER A 106 -7.12 -19.91 -0.28
CA SER A 106 -6.97 -19.33 -1.62
C SER A 106 -6.46 -17.89 -1.58
N TYR A 107 -6.06 -17.40 -0.41
CA TYR A 107 -5.67 -16.01 -0.16
C TYR A 107 -6.77 -14.99 -0.54
N SER A 108 -8.03 -15.44 -0.64
CA SER A 108 -9.14 -14.49 -0.74
C SER A 108 -9.34 -13.88 0.65
N HIS A 109 -9.42 -12.55 0.67
CA HIS A 109 -9.65 -11.79 1.89
C HIS A 109 -11.14 -11.46 2.00
N GLU A 110 -11.89 -12.21 2.79
CA GLU A 110 -13.32 -12.00 2.93
C GLU A 110 -13.63 -11.11 4.13
N LEU A 111 -14.65 -10.28 3.95
CA LEU A 111 -15.17 -9.42 4.99
C LEU A 111 -16.09 -10.27 5.87
N GLN A 112 -15.69 -10.58 7.10
CA GLN A 112 -16.63 -11.22 8.01
C GLN A 112 -17.59 -10.19 8.60
N HIS A 113 -18.87 -10.36 8.30
CA HIS A 113 -19.93 -9.56 8.88
C HIS A 113 -21.20 -10.40 9.06
N THR A 114 -22.03 -10.01 10.04
CA THR A 114 -23.28 -10.69 10.39
C THR A 114 -24.45 -10.33 9.45
N GLY A 115 -24.18 -10.07 8.17
CA GLY A 115 -25.21 -9.64 7.20
C GLY A 115 -25.60 -8.16 7.28
N ALA A 116 -24.84 -7.33 7.99
CA ALA A 116 -25.07 -5.88 8.00
C ALA A 116 -25.02 -5.28 6.59
N ALA A 117 -26.10 -4.61 6.16
CA ALA A 117 -26.20 -4.03 4.82
C ALA A 117 -25.05 -3.08 4.48
N ALA A 118 -24.57 -2.30 5.46
CA ALA A 118 -23.44 -1.39 5.28
C ALA A 118 -22.11 -2.10 4.95
N CYS A 119 -21.99 -3.38 5.33
CA CYS A 119 -20.83 -4.22 5.00
C CYS A 119 -21.01 -4.91 3.65
N ALA A 120 -22.23 -5.34 3.31
CA ALA A 120 -22.54 -5.88 1.98
C ALA A 120 -22.27 -4.85 0.86
N ASP A 121 -22.62 -3.57 1.10
CA ASP A 121 -22.34 -2.46 0.18
C ASP A 121 -20.83 -2.23 -0.06
N LEU A 122 -19.96 -2.73 0.81
CA LEU A 122 -18.51 -2.60 0.70
C LEU A 122 -17.88 -3.71 -0.15
N GLU A 123 -18.47 -4.91 -0.21
CA GLU A 123 -17.84 -6.11 -0.77
C GLU A 123 -17.44 -5.93 -2.23
N ALA A 124 -18.36 -5.46 -3.08
CA ALA A 124 -18.11 -5.27 -4.50
C ALA A 124 -17.03 -4.20 -4.77
N PRO A 125 -17.13 -2.96 -4.24
CA PRO A 125 -16.06 -1.97 -4.37
C PRO A 125 -14.71 -2.43 -3.82
N LEU A 126 -14.69 -3.19 -2.71
CA LEU A 126 -13.48 -3.73 -2.11
C LEU A 126 -12.82 -4.78 -3.01
N GLY A 127 -13.61 -5.66 -3.63
CA GLY A 127 -13.13 -6.63 -4.61
C GLY A 127 -12.51 -5.95 -5.83
N GLU A 128 -13.17 -4.95 -6.40
CA GLU A 128 -12.64 -4.18 -7.53
C GLU A 128 -11.37 -3.39 -7.17
N PHE A 129 -11.35 -2.75 -6.00
CA PHE A 129 -10.19 -2.04 -5.51
C PHE A 129 -8.98 -2.96 -5.35
N ARG A 130 -9.16 -4.14 -4.75
CA ARG A 130 -8.08 -5.13 -4.62
C ARG A 130 -7.58 -5.64 -5.96
N ARG A 131 -8.48 -5.86 -6.91
CA ARG A 131 -8.08 -6.23 -8.28
C ARG A 131 -7.19 -5.15 -8.91
N ALA A 132 -7.61 -3.88 -8.83
CA ALA A 132 -6.81 -2.77 -9.36
C ALA A 132 -5.43 -2.66 -8.69
N VAL A 133 -5.35 -2.87 -7.38
CA VAL A 133 -4.05 -2.94 -6.65
C VAL A 133 -3.23 -4.15 -7.08
N GLY A 134 -3.86 -5.32 -7.22
CA GLY A 134 -3.23 -6.56 -7.67
C GLY A 134 -2.65 -6.44 -9.07
N ASP A 135 -3.38 -5.85 -10.01
CA ASP A 135 -2.93 -5.60 -11.38
C ASP A 135 -1.71 -4.64 -11.40
N ALA A 136 -1.74 -3.58 -10.59
CA ALA A 136 -0.60 -2.67 -10.42
C ALA A 136 0.63 -3.36 -9.82
N ALA A 137 0.43 -4.20 -8.80
CA ALA A 137 1.49 -4.96 -8.16
C ALA A 137 2.10 -5.99 -9.13
N ALA A 138 1.27 -6.70 -9.89
CA ALA A 138 1.72 -7.67 -10.89
C ALA A 138 2.50 -6.99 -12.03
N ALA A 139 2.02 -5.86 -12.53
CA ALA A 139 2.73 -5.08 -13.55
C ALA A 139 4.09 -4.59 -13.04
N PHE A 140 4.14 -4.06 -11.80
CA PHE A 140 5.38 -3.67 -11.16
C PHE A 140 6.35 -4.85 -10.98
N ALA A 141 5.87 -5.98 -10.43
CA ALA A 141 6.68 -7.18 -10.22
C ALA A 141 7.28 -7.70 -11.53
N ALA A 142 6.53 -7.67 -12.63
CA ALA A 142 7.05 -8.04 -13.95
C ALA A 142 8.22 -7.15 -14.40
N ARG A 143 8.21 -5.86 -14.07
CA ARG A 143 9.32 -4.94 -14.38
C ARG A 143 10.53 -5.15 -13.49
N VAL A 144 10.31 -5.39 -12.20
CA VAL A 144 11.40 -5.76 -11.28
C VAL A 144 12.05 -7.07 -11.70
N ALA A 145 11.26 -8.07 -12.08
CA ALA A 145 11.78 -9.32 -12.61
C ALA A 145 12.63 -9.11 -13.86
N ALA A 146 12.16 -8.27 -14.79
CA ALA A 146 12.92 -7.90 -15.99
C ALA A 146 14.19 -7.08 -15.69
N LEU A 147 14.23 -6.31 -14.59
CA LEU A 147 15.44 -5.60 -14.13
C LEU A 147 16.50 -6.57 -13.61
N LEU A 148 16.06 -7.55 -12.83
CA LEU A 148 16.90 -8.55 -12.19
C LEU A 148 17.24 -9.73 -13.10
N ASP A 149 16.79 -9.69 -14.37
CA ASP A 149 16.84 -10.79 -15.33
C ASP A 149 16.31 -12.13 -14.77
N LEU A 150 15.33 -12.04 -13.86
CA LEU A 150 14.68 -13.19 -13.26
C LEU A 150 13.66 -13.77 -14.25
N SER A 151 13.78 -15.06 -14.54
CA SER A 151 12.77 -15.78 -15.29
C SER A 151 11.51 -15.99 -14.43
N ALA A 152 10.34 -16.11 -15.07
CA ALA A 152 9.08 -16.43 -14.38
C ALA A 152 9.07 -17.80 -13.66
N ALA A 153 10.12 -18.59 -13.82
CA ALA A 153 10.36 -19.81 -13.05
C ALA A 153 10.95 -19.50 -11.66
N HIS A 154 11.88 -18.54 -11.55
CA HIS A 154 12.49 -18.14 -10.28
C HIS A 154 11.46 -17.50 -9.34
N LEU A 155 10.56 -16.64 -9.85
CA LEU A 155 9.54 -15.98 -9.02
C LEU A 155 8.45 -16.93 -8.48
N ARG A 156 8.33 -18.14 -9.05
CA ARG A 156 7.40 -19.17 -8.57
C ARG A 156 8.05 -20.12 -7.56
N GLN A 157 9.38 -20.22 -7.53
CA GLN A 157 10.11 -21.18 -6.72
C GLN A 157 10.35 -20.70 -5.27
N ASP A 158 10.40 -19.39 -5.04
CA ASP A 158 10.57 -18.82 -3.69
C ASP A 158 9.25 -18.65 -2.91
N SER A 159 8.14 -19.15 -3.45
CA SER A 159 6.87 -19.30 -2.72
C SER A 159 6.95 -20.52 -1.80
N TRP A 160 7.80 -20.45 -0.79
CA TRP A 160 7.78 -21.20 0.47
C TRP A 160 7.71 -22.74 0.33
N GLU A 161 8.87 -23.37 0.19
CA GLU A 161 9.06 -24.67 0.84
C GLU A 161 8.99 -24.48 2.37
N ASP A 162 7.96 -25.10 2.93
CA ASP A 162 7.67 -25.41 4.33
C ASP A 162 8.75 -25.11 5.38
N LYS A 163 8.36 -24.34 6.40
CA LYS A 163 8.58 -24.70 7.82
C LYS A 163 7.41 -24.27 8.70
#